data_AF-A0A0C3HGB0-F1
#
_entry.id   AF-A0A0C3HGB0-F1
#
_cell.length_a   1.000
_cell.length_b   1.000
_cell.length_c   1.000
_cell.angle_alpha   90.00
_cell.angle_beta   90.00
_cell.angle_gamma   90.00
#
_symmetry.space_group_name_H-M   'P 1'
#
loop_
_entity.id
_entity.type
_entity.pdbx_description
1 polymer ?
#
loop_
_entity_poly.entity_id
_entity_poly.type
_entity_poly.pdbx_seq_one_letter_code
_entity_poly.pdbx_strand_id
1 'polypeptide(L)'
;MSAQAAAKAASHAAKSAAQTERGFLNRGAKRDPELYILMAVMSGAFGLVGYYFGKNPTSATSESRVKVAAGSMPWQGEGDAARQPYKYQYHPGGNSKNAPKDAPSALNSVIVPNVNLPKEL
;
A
#
# COMPACT_ATOMS: atom_id res chain seq x y z
N MET A 1 9.97 17.72 19.03
CA MET A 1 9.75 16.56 19.94
C MET A 1 9.77 15.29 19.09
N SER A 2 10.73 14.40 19.30
CA SER A 2 11.06 13.31 18.37
C SER A 2 10.03 12.18 18.40
N ALA A 3 9.63 11.68 17.22
CA ALA A 3 8.69 10.56 17.06
C ALA A 3 9.13 9.28 17.81
N GLN A 4 10.45 9.11 17.99
CA GLN A 4 11.02 8.02 18.79
C GLN A 4 10.71 8.13 20.28
N ALA A 5 10.60 9.34 20.84
CA ALA A 5 10.22 9.54 22.24
C ALA A 5 8.74 9.22 22.46
N ALA A 6 7.87 9.60 21.52
CA ALA A 6 6.45 9.24 21.54
C ALA A 6 6.24 7.72 21.38
N ALA A 7 6.98 7.06 20.49
CA ALA A 7 6.93 5.60 20.32
C ALA A 7 7.43 4.85 21.56
N LYS A 8 8.49 5.34 22.21
CA LYS A 8 8.97 4.77 23.48
C LYS A 8 7.97 4.99 24.62
N ALA A 9 7.37 6.17 24.73
CA ALA A 9 6.33 6.44 25.73
C ALA A 9 5.08 5.57 25.52
N ALA A 10 4.62 5.43 24.28
CA ALA A 10 3.49 4.56 23.93
C ALA A 10 3.80 3.08 24.22
N SER A 11 5.01 2.61 23.91
CA SER A 11 5.41 1.23 24.23
C SER A 11 5.56 0.98 25.73
N HIS A 12 5.98 1.98 26.52
CA HIS A 12 6.00 1.89 27.98
C HIS A 12 4.59 1.90 28.58
N ALA A 13 3.70 2.75 28.07
CA ALA A 13 2.30 2.80 28.48
C ALA A 13 1.55 1.50 28.12
N ALA A 14 1.82 0.94 26.93
CA ALA A 14 1.27 -0.36 26.53
C ALA A 14 1.79 -1.49 27.43
N LYS A 15 3.06 -1.46 27.82
CA LYS A 15 3.65 -2.45 28.73
C LYS A 15 3.09 -2.33 30.15
N SER A 16 2.86 -1.13 30.67
CA SER A 16 2.29 -0.92 32.01
C SER A 16 0.82 -1.28 32.06
N ALA A 17 0.03 -0.90 31.05
CA ALA A 17 -1.37 -1.33 30.91
C ALA A 17 -1.47 -2.86 30.82
N ALA A 18 -0.62 -3.50 30.01
CA ALA A 18 -0.57 -4.95 29.91
C ALA A 18 -0.16 -5.64 31.21
N GLN A 19 0.65 -5.02 32.08
CA GLN A 19 1.00 -5.60 33.38
C GLN A 19 -0.14 -5.49 34.41
N THR A 20 -0.83 -4.36 34.48
CA THR A 20 -1.97 -4.17 35.40
C THR A 20 -3.14 -5.09 35.05
N GLU A 21 -3.42 -5.29 33.76
CA GLU A 21 -4.53 -6.15 33.33
C GLU A 21 -4.28 -7.64 33.50
N ARG A 22 -3.03 -8.11 33.34
CA ARG A 22 -2.69 -9.53 33.52
C ARG A 22 -3.05 -10.08 34.90
N GLY A 23 -2.96 -9.26 35.94
CA GLY A 23 -3.33 -9.65 37.30
C GLY A 23 -4.83 -9.88 37.48
N PHE A 24 -5.66 -9.06 36.82
CA PHE A 24 -7.12 -9.11 36.92
C PHE A 24 -7.72 -10.18 35.98
N LEU A 25 -7.22 -10.25 34.74
CA LEU A 25 -7.67 -11.24 33.75
C LEU A 25 -7.37 -12.67 34.19
N ASN A 26 -6.19 -12.92 34.77
CA ASN A 26 -5.87 -14.25 35.32
C ASN A 26 -6.72 -14.61 36.54
N ARG A 27 -7.15 -13.63 37.34
CA ARG A 27 -8.02 -13.87 38.50
C ARG A 27 -9.46 -14.19 38.06
N GLY A 28 -9.94 -13.53 37.00
CA GLY A 28 -11.20 -13.86 36.34
C GLY A 28 -11.17 -15.23 35.65
N ALA A 29 -10.14 -15.51 34.85
CA ALA A 29 -10.01 -16.76 34.11
C ALA A 29 -9.81 -18.00 35.01
N LYS A 30 -9.20 -17.84 36.20
CA LYS A 30 -9.12 -18.91 37.21
C LYS A 30 -10.46 -19.24 37.87
N ARG A 31 -11.39 -18.27 37.91
CA ARG A 31 -12.72 -18.46 38.52
C ARG A 31 -13.65 -19.18 37.56
N ASP A 32 -13.57 -18.82 36.27
CA ASP A 32 -14.40 -19.36 35.20
C ASP A 32 -13.50 -19.85 34.06
N PRO A 33 -13.20 -21.16 33.99
CA PRO A 33 -12.21 -21.71 33.05
C PRO A 33 -12.62 -21.56 31.57
N GLU A 34 -13.89 -21.31 31.29
CA GLU A 34 -14.42 -21.04 29.94
C GLU A 34 -13.82 -19.78 29.31
N LEU A 35 -13.37 -18.82 30.13
CA LEU A 35 -12.69 -17.61 29.64
C LEU A 35 -11.37 -17.91 28.92
N TYR A 36 -10.69 -19.02 29.24
CA TYR A 36 -9.49 -19.43 28.49
C TYR A 36 -9.83 -19.87 27.08
N ILE A 37 -10.96 -20.55 26.90
CA ILE A 37 -11.44 -20.99 25.58
C ILE A 37 -11.84 -19.75 24.77
N LEU A 38 -12.59 -18.83 25.38
CA LEU A 38 -12.97 -17.57 24.73
C LEU A 38 -11.74 -16.75 24.30
N MET A 39 -10.73 -16.64 25.18
CA MET A 39 -9.48 -15.94 24.87
C MET A 39 -8.74 -16.60 23.71
N ALA A 40 -8.70 -17.93 23.65
CA ALA A 40 -8.07 -18.66 22.57
C ALA A 40 -8.76 -18.41 21.22
N VAL A 41 -10.10 -18.46 21.18
CA VAL A 41 -10.89 -18.22 19.96
C VAL A 41 -10.74 -16.78 19.47
N MET A 42 -10.85 -15.80 20.37
CA MET A 42 -10.67 -14.39 20.00
C MET A 42 -9.26 -14.12 19.51
N SER A 43 -8.23 -14.64 20.20
CA SER A 43 -6.83 -14.48 19.78
C SER A 43 -6.58 -15.12 18.40
N GLY A 44 -7.19 -16.29 18.15
CA GLY A 44 -7.15 -16.94 16.84
C GLY A 44 -7.80 -16.10 15.74
N ALA A 45 -9.02 -15.59 15.98
CA ALA A 45 -9.75 -14.78 15.02
C ALA A 45 -9.00 -13.49 14.67
N PHE A 46 -8.56 -12.73 15.68
CA PHE A 46 -7.81 -11.49 15.47
C PHE A 46 -6.43 -11.74 14.84
N GLY A 47 -5.75 -12.83 15.19
CA GLY A 47 -4.50 -13.21 14.57
C GLY A 47 -4.66 -13.54 13.08
N LEU A 48 -5.71 -14.27 12.72
CA LEU A 48 -5.96 -14.68 11.34
C LEU A 48 -6.39 -13.49 10.47
N VAL A 49 -7.30 -12.66 10.99
CA VAL A 49 -7.71 -11.41 10.32
C VAL A 49 -6.53 -10.45 10.19
N GLY A 50 -5.72 -10.29 11.25
CA GLY A 50 -4.51 -9.47 11.21
C GLY A 50 -3.47 -9.97 10.20
N TYR A 51 -3.25 -11.28 10.14
CA TYR A 51 -2.37 -11.89 9.13
C TYR A 51 -2.91 -11.67 7.70
N TYR A 52 -4.21 -11.84 7.50
CA TYR A 52 -4.86 -11.64 6.21
C TYR A 52 -4.73 -10.20 5.72
N PHE A 53 -4.99 -9.21 6.58
CA PHE A 53 -4.82 -7.79 6.25
C PHE A 53 -3.35 -7.39 6.07
N GLY A 54 -2.42 -7.99 6.82
CA GLY A 54 -0.99 -7.77 6.61
C GLY A 54 -0.51 -8.29 5.25
N LYS A 55 -1.03 -9.44 4.81
CA LYS A 55 -0.70 -10.03 3.50
C LYS A 55 -1.38 -9.29 2.34
N ASN A 56 -2.60 -8.83 2.54
CA ASN A 56 -3.41 -8.13 1.54
C ASN A 56 -3.71 -6.70 2.01
N PRO A 57 -2.74 -5.77 1.92
CA PRO A 57 -2.98 -4.39 2.28
C PRO A 57 -4.12 -3.86 1.41
N THR A 58 -5.20 -3.43 2.05
CA THR A 58 -6.34 -2.81 1.38
C THR A 58 -5.84 -1.53 0.69
N SER A 59 -5.78 -1.54 -0.63
CA SER A 59 -5.44 -0.35 -1.40
C SER A 59 -6.68 0.52 -1.53
N ALA A 60 -6.53 1.84 -1.34
CA ALA A 60 -7.65 2.78 -1.38
C ALA A 60 -8.29 2.93 -2.78
N THR A 61 -7.67 2.37 -3.82
CA THR A 61 -8.16 2.41 -5.20
C THR A 61 -8.26 1.00 -5.80
N SER A 62 -9.27 0.77 -6.64
CA SER A 62 -9.48 -0.50 -7.38
C SER A 62 -8.60 -0.60 -8.64
N GLU A 63 -7.52 0.18 -8.70
CA GLU A 63 -6.60 0.18 -9.81
C GLU A 63 -5.63 -1.01 -9.70
N SER A 64 -5.44 -1.73 -10.80
CA SER A 64 -4.40 -2.77 -10.87
C SER A 64 -3.04 -2.12 -10.66
N ARG A 65 -2.25 -2.59 -9.69
CA ARG A 65 -0.88 -2.09 -9.48
C ARG A 65 -0.04 -2.39 -10.71
N VAL A 66 0.16 -1.37 -11.55
CA VAL A 66 1.00 -1.46 -12.74
C VAL A 66 2.46 -1.43 -12.30
N LYS A 67 3.23 -2.47 -12.65
CA LYS A 67 4.68 -2.49 -12.40
C LYS A 67 5.38 -1.66 -13.48
N VAL A 68 6.06 -0.60 -13.05
CA VAL A 68 6.95 0.20 -13.89
C VAL A 68 8.19 -0.64 -14.23
N ALA A 69 8.64 -0.61 -15.49
CA ALA A 69 9.84 -1.33 -15.90
C ALA A 69 11.08 -0.68 -15.29
N ALA A 70 12.02 -1.49 -14.78
CA ALA A 70 13.26 -0.99 -14.19
C ALA A 70 14.08 -0.23 -15.26
N GLY A 71 14.56 0.98 -14.93
CA GLY A 71 15.34 1.82 -15.86
C GLY A 71 14.49 2.59 -16.88
N SER A 72 13.16 2.48 -16.84
CA SER A 72 12.26 3.28 -17.70
C SER A 72 12.01 4.70 -17.20
N MET A 73 12.59 5.06 -16.05
CA MET A 73 12.49 6.42 -15.53
C MET A 73 13.52 7.29 -16.25
N PRO A 74 13.12 8.41 -16.89
CA PRO A 74 14.00 9.20 -17.75
C PRO A 74 15.19 9.84 -17.02
N TRP A 75 15.14 9.96 -15.69
CA TRP A 75 16.25 10.48 -14.87
C TRP A 75 17.22 9.40 -14.37
N GLN A 76 16.96 8.11 -14.65
CA GLN A 76 17.83 7.00 -14.20
C GLN A 76 18.90 6.61 -15.22
N GLY A 77 18.80 7.06 -16.47
CA GLY A 77 19.77 6.77 -17.52
C GLY A 77 20.82 7.88 -17.67
N GLU A 78 22.10 7.52 -17.67
CA GLU A 78 23.17 8.37 -18.20
C GLU A 78 23.15 8.29 -19.73
N GLY A 79 22.62 9.32 -20.41
CA GLY A 79 22.63 9.38 -21.87
C GLY A 79 21.94 10.62 -22.44
N ASP A 80 22.48 11.12 -23.55
CA ASP A 80 22.07 12.37 -24.21
C ASP A 80 20.55 12.55 -24.30
N ALA A 81 20.10 13.68 -23.74
CA ALA A 81 18.70 14.10 -23.61
C ALA A 81 17.96 14.38 -24.94
N ALA A 82 18.50 13.95 -26.08
CA ALA A 82 17.93 14.19 -27.40
C ALA A 82 17.45 12.92 -28.15
N ARG A 83 17.81 11.70 -27.71
CA ARG A 83 17.55 10.46 -28.47
C ARG A 83 16.92 9.31 -27.69
N GLN A 84 16.67 9.47 -26.39
CA GLN A 84 16.09 8.39 -25.58
C GLN A 84 14.56 8.47 -25.56
N PRO A 85 13.84 7.32 -25.49
CA PRO A 85 12.40 7.34 -25.28
C PRO A 85 12.11 7.85 -23.85
N TYR A 86 11.71 9.13 -23.71
CA TYR A 86 11.30 9.75 -22.43
C TYR A 86 9.96 9.21 -21.88
N LYS A 87 9.39 8.19 -22.52
CA LYS A 87 8.13 7.59 -22.10
C LYS A 87 8.41 6.56 -21.03
N TYR A 88 7.70 6.67 -19.92
CA TYR A 88 7.66 5.60 -18.93
C TYR A 88 7.21 4.30 -19.61
N GLN A 89 7.79 3.18 -19.17
CA GLN A 89 7.38 1.87 -19.63
C GLN A 89 6.80 1.08 -18.47
N TYR A 90 5.81 0.27 -18.79
CA TYR A 90 5.14 -0.55 -17.80
C TYR A 90 4.93 -1.98 -18.29
N HIS A 91 4.82 -2.91 -17.36
CA HIS A 91 4.44 -4.28 -17.67
C HIS A 91 2.91 -4.41 -17.69
N PRO A 92 2.31 -4.77 -18.85
CA PRO A 92 0.87 -4.98 -18.94
C PRO A 92 0.37 -6.01 -17.92
N GLY A 93 -0.71 -5.68 -17.21
CA GLY A 93 -1.30 -6.55 -16.17
C GLY A 93 -0.42 -6.73 -14.92
N GLY A 94 0.62 -5.91 -14.71
CA GLY A 94 1.50 -6.00 -13.54
C GLY A 94 2.41 -7.24 -13.54
N ASN A 95 2.47 -7.97 -14.65
CA ASN A 95 3.30 -9.17 -14.79
C ASN A 95 4.66 -8.83 -15.41
N SER A 96 5.73 -8.90 -14.62
CA SER A 96 7.11 -8.63 -15.04
C SER A 96 7.62 -9.53 -16.17
N LYS A 97 6.94 -10.64 -16.49
CA LYS A 97 7.27 -11.52 -17.62
C LYS A 97 6.78 -10.99 -18.97
N ASN A 98 5.82 -10.07 -18.98
CA ASN A 98 5.32 -9.46 -20.22
C ASN A 98 6.30 -8.40 -20.71
N ALA A 99 6.44 -8.26 -22.03
CA ALA A 99 7.27 -7.20 -22.61
C ALA A 99 6.80 -5.81 -22.13
N PRO A 100 7.73 -4.91 -21.74
CA PRO A 100 7.38 -3.54 -21.38
C PRO A 100 6.66 -2.83 -22.52
N LYS A 101 5.60 -2.10 -22.20
CA LYS A 101 4.85 -1.25 -23.14
C LYS A 101 5.00 0.21 -22.74
N ASP A 102 5.07 1.09 -23.74
CA ASP A 102 5.14 2.53 -23.51
C ASP A 102 3.84 3.05 -22.90
N ALA A 103 3.97 3.97 -21.95
CA ALA A 103 2.86 4.68 -21.36
C ALA A 103 2.13 5.54 -22.42
N PRO A 104 0.80 5.68 -22.31
CA PRO A 104 0.06 6.65 -23.11
C PRO A 104 0.63 8.06 -22.90
N SER A 105 0.55 8.92 -23.92
CA SER A 105 1.04 10.30 -23.82
C SER A 105 0.25 11.07 -22.77
N ALA A 106 0.94 11.96 -22.03
CA ALA A 106 0.31 12.82 -21.03
C ALA A 106 -0.70 13.81 -21.66
N LEU A 107 -0.52 14.12 -22.95
CA LEU A 107 -1.47 14.91 -23.73
C LEU A 107 -2.36 13.97 -24.54
N ASN A 108 -3.68 14.06 -24.30
CA ASN A 108 -4.69 13.43 -25.14
C ASN A 108 -5.23 14.50 -26.09
N SER A 109 -4.86 14.43 -27.37
CA SER A 109 -5.47 15.27 -28.41
C SER A 109 -6.61 14.49 -29.07
N VAL A 110 -7.83 15.01 -28.95
CA VAL A 110 -8.98 14.51 -29.69
C VAL A 110 -9.22 15.47 -30.84
N ILE A 111 -8.92 15.03 -32.06
CA ILE A 111 -9.26 15.78 -33.27
C ILE A 111 -10.75 15.57 -33.51
N VAL A 112 -11.53 16.63 -33.35
CA VAL A 112 -12.96 16.62 -33.69
C VAL A 112 -13.10 17.00 -35.16
N PRO A 113 -13.47 16.08 -36.06
CA PRO A 113 -13.69 16.40 -37.46
C PRO A 113 -14.96 17.25 -37.62
N ASN A 114 -14.98 18.13 -38.63
CA ASN A 114 -16.12 18.98 -39.02
C ASN A 114 -16.52 20.06 -38.00
N VAL A 115 -15.55 20.84 -37.54
CA VAL A 115 -15.83 22.06 -36.77
C VAL A 115 -15.77 23.29 -37.69
N ASN A 116 -16.80 24.15 -37.66
CA ASN A 116 -16.84 25.42 -38.36
C ASN A 116 -16.09 26.49 -37.56
N LEU A 117 -14.77 26.34 -37.42
CA LEU A 117 -13.93 27.36 -36.78
C LEU A 117 -13.48 28.39 -37.83
N PRO A 118 -13.69 29.70 -37.61
CA PRO A 118 -13.10 30.74 -38.45
C PRO A 118 -11.57 30.66 -38.36
N LYS A 119 -10.88 30.91 -39.49
CA LYS A 119 -9.43 30.76 -39.62
C LYS A 119 -8.60 31.75 -38.78
N GLU A 120 -9.23 32.80 -38.25
CA GLU A 120 -8.58 33.84 -37.45
C GLU A 120 -9.49 34.21 -36.27
N LEU A 121 -8.88 34.49 -35.11
CA LEU A 121 -9.52 35.00 -33.90
C LEU A 121 -9.37 36.52 -33.82
#